data_AF-A0A517SWX0-F1
#
_entry.id   AF-A0A517SWX0-F1
#
_cell.length_a   1.000
_cell.length_b   1.000
_cell.length_c   1.000
_cell.angle_alpha   90.00
_cell.angle_beta   90.00
_cell.angle_gamma   90.00
#
_symmetry.space_group_name_H-M   'P 1'
#
loop_
_entity.id
_entity.type
_entity.pdbx_description
1 polymer ?
#
loop_
_entity_poly.entity_id
_entity_poly.type
_entity_poly.pdbx_seq_one_letter_code
_entity_poly.pdbx_strand_id
1 'polypeptide(L)'
;MIHIRTRVRFNANRVKKKADQASFNSLGHAGGAIRKTAYRSIRKRKNPSRPGTAPSSPTGRLRRSFRYEVDRSTPGVVIGPVNEIAGQLWNLHEFGGVANKRRKLKRHRFRVGQHGPIRLIRPGKFARIELRTAAQANRARRLIEEENERRGGSKPRRYPKRPFMKPALDTHRAQLPKFWRDSVK
;
A
#
# COMPACT_ATOMS: atom_id res chain seq x y z
N MET A 1 -6.88 69.23 -1.17
CA MET A 1 -5.93 68.09 -1.21
C MET A 1 -6.14 67.24 0.04
N ILE A 2 -6.86 66.12 -0.06
CA ILE A 2 -7.24 65.31 1.12
C ILE A 2 -6.04 64.46 1.56
N HIS A 3 -5.57 64.67 2.79
CA HIS A 3 -4.49 63.89 3.39
C HIS A 3 -5.10 62.84 4.33
N ILE A 4 -5.03 61.57 3.94
CA ILE A 4 -5.46 60.46 4.78
C ILE A 4 -4.26 59.98 5.59
N ARG A 5 -4.34 60.09 6.93
CA ARG A 5 -3.38 59.47 7.86
C ARG A 5 -4.00 58.21 8.44
N THR A 6 -3.45 57.06 8.11
CA THR A 6 -3.81 55.76 8.72
C THR A 6 -2.74 55.32 9.72
N ARG A 7 -3.17 54.66 10.79
CA ARG A 7 -2.28 53.97 11.73
C ARG A 7 -2.43 52.46 11.53
N VAL A 8 -1.35 51.78 11.16
CA VAL A 8 -1.33 50.33 10.97
C VAL A 8 -0.70 49.68 12.20
N ARG A 9 -1.29 48.57 12.68
CA ARG A 9 -0.72 47.72 13.73
C ARG A 9 -0.50 46.31 13.17
N PHE A 10 0.73 45.82 13.25
CA PHE A 10 1.08 44.46 12.83
C PHE A 10 0.85 43.46 13.97
N ASN A 11 0.08 42.40 13.71
CA ASN A 11 -0.10 41.30 14.66
C ASN A 11 0.54 40.02 14.11
N ALA A 12 1.79 39.78 14.51
CA ALA A 12 2.59 38.64 14.06
C ALA A 12 1.90 37.29 14.34
N ASN A 13 1.33 37.12 15.53
CA ASN A 13 0.68 35.87 15.94
C ASN A 13 -0.53 35.53 15.06
N ARG A 14 -1.34 36.55 14.72
CA ARG A 14 -2.49 36.38 13.82
C ARG A 14 -2.04 35.99 12.41
N VAL A 15 -0.99 36.63 11.88
CA VAL A 15 -0.44 36.33 10.56
C VAL A 15 0.12 34.91 10.52
N LYS A 16 0.91 34.51 11.54
CA LYS A 16 1.45 33.15 11.65
C LYS A 16 0.34 32.11 11.66
N LYS A 17 -0.65 32.25 12.53
CA LYS A 17 -1.79 31.31 12.62
C LYS A 17 -2.54 31.18 11.29
N LYS A 18 -2.71 32.29 10.56
CA LYS A 18 -3.34 32.30 9.24
C LYS A 18 -2.48 31.62 8.18
N ALA A 19 -1.17 31.84 8.20
CA ALA A 19 -0.22 31.18 7.31
C ALA A 19 -0.16 29.65 7.57
N ASP A 20 -0.18 29.22 8.83
CA ASP A 20 -0.20 27.81 9.22
C ASP A 20 -1.50 27.13 8.73
N GLN A 21 -2.64 27.77 8.98
CA GLN A 21 -3.94 27.25 8.52
C GLN A 21 -4.04 27.19 6.98
N ALA A 22 -3.53 28.22 6.30
CA ALA A 22 -3.46 28.26 4.85
C ALA A 22 -2.60 27.10 4.32
N SER A 23 -1.42 26.90 4.90
CA SER A 23 -0.51 25.81 4.55
C SER A 23 -1.15 24.44 4.74
N PHE A 24 -1.86 24.21 5.85
CA PHE A 24 -2.60 22.98 6.10
C PHE A 24 -3.63 22.69 5.00
N ASN A 25 -4.43 23.70 4.63
CA ASN A 25 -5.44 23.57 3.59
C ASN A 25 -4.81 23.31 2.21
N SER A 26 -3.74 24.04 1.87
CA SER A 26 -3.00 23.89 0.61
C SER A 26 -2.38 22.49 0.49
N LEU A 27 -1.78 21.97 1.56
CA LEU A 27 -1.26 20.60 1.62
C LEU A 27 -2.38 19.56 1.43
N GLY A 28 -3.55 19.77 2.02
CA GLY A 28 -4.71 18.90 1.86
C GLY A 28 -5.20 18.84 0.41
N HIS A 29 -5.28 20.00 -0.26
CA HIS A 29 -5.65 20.07 -1.67
C HIS A 29 -4.59 19.42 -2.58
N ALA A 30 -3.31 19.71 -2.35
CA ALA A 30 -2.21 19.10 -3.10
C ALA A 30 -2.19 17.57 -2.94
N GLY A 31 -2.29 17.07 -1.70
CA GLY A 31 -2.34 15.65 -1.41
C GLY A 31 -3.53 14.96 -2.04
N GLY A 32 -4.71 15.59 -1.98
CA GLY A 32 -5.92 15.11 -2.65
C GLY A 32 -5.77 15.02 -4.17
N ALA A 33 -5.16 16.03 -4.80
CA ALA A 33 -4.94 16.07 -6.24
C ALA A 33 -3.99 14.94 -6.71
N ILE A 34 -2.84 14.78 -6.04
CA ILE A 34 -1.88 13.71 -6.33
C ILE A 34 -2.51 12.33 -6.10
N ARG A 35 -3.21 12.13 -4.97
CA ARG A 35 -3.93 10.88 -4.68
C ARG A 35 -4.91 10.55 -5.79
N LYS A 36 -5.67 11.54 -6.28
CA LYS A 36 -6.68 11.36 -7.33
C LYS A 36 -6.04 10.96 -8.66
N THR A 37 -4.89 11.52 -9.00
CA THR A 37 -4.11 11.12 -10.19
C THR A 37 -3.61 9.69 -10.08
N ALA A 38 -3.00 9.32 -8.96
CA ALA A 38 -2.54 7.94 -8.71
C ALA A 38 -3.71 6.94 -8.78
N TYR A 39 -4.84 7.26 -8.14
CA TYR A 39 -6.08 6.48 -8.18
C TYR A 39 -6.61 6.26 -9.60
N ARG A 40 -6.55 7.30 -10.45
CA ARG A 40 -7.03 7.24 -11.85
C ARG A 40 -6.08 6.49 -12.77
N SER A 41 -4.78 6.47 -12.47
CA SER A 41 -3.78 5.72 -13.24
C SER A 41 -4.02 4.21 -13.19
N ILE A 42 -4.57 3.70 -12.09
CA ILE A 42 -4.87 2.28 -11.89
C ILE A 42 -6.27 1.95 -12.40
N ARG A 43 -6.35 0.96 -13.29
CA ARG A 43 -7.59 0.52 -13.92
C ARG A 43 -8.02 -0.86 -13.44
N LYS A 44 -9.33 -1.08 -13.36
CA LYS A 44 -9.92 -2.39 -13.07
C LYS A 44 -9.98 -3.20 -14.37
N ARG A 45 -9.06 -4.13 -14.53
CA ARG A 45 -8.98 -5.07 -15.67
C ARG A 45 -8.31 -6.37 -15.23
N LYS A 46 -8.58 -7.47 -15.94
CA LYS A 46 -8.03 -8.79 -15.62
C LYS A 46 -6.56 -8.92 -16.03
N ASN A 47 -6.20 -8.39 -17.19
CA ASN A 47 -4.85 -8.53 -17.74
C ASN A 47 -3.85 -7.62 -17.03
N PRO A 48 -2.63 -8.12 -16.71
CA PRO A 48 -1.59 -7.30 -16.12
C PRO A 48 -1.13 -6.21 -17.10
N SER A 49 -0.72 -5.06 -16.57
CA SER A 49 -0.14 -3.98 -17.39
C SER A 49 1.24 -4.39 -17.94
N ARG A 50 1.89 -3.54 -18.73
CA ARG A 50 3.32 -3.68 -19.05
C ARG A 50 4.21 -3.15 -17.90
N PRO A 51 5.41 -3.69 -17.67
CA PRO A 51 6.42 -3.05 -16.81
C PRO A 51 6.57 -1.54 -17.11
N GLY A 52 6.85 -0.73 -16.11
CA GLY A 52 6.95 0.74 -16.21
C GLY A 52 5.60 1.46 -16.21
N THR A 53 4.50 0.80 -16.58
CA THR A 53 3.16 1.39 -16.54
C THR A 53 2.42 1.04 -15.25
N ALA A 54 1.48 1.91 -14.85
CA ALA A 54 0.67 1.73 -13.66
C ALA A 54 -0.03 0.36 -13.63
N PRO A 55 -0.13 -0.29 -12.46
CA PRO A 55 -0.62 -1.64 -12.36
C PRO A 55 -2.13 -1.73 -12.61
N SER A 56 -2.56 -2.93 -12.95
CA SER A 56 -3.98 -3.27 -13.08
C SER A 56 -4.48 -3.81 -11.75
N SER A 57 -5.72 -3.50 -11.36
CA SER A 57 -6.32 -4.05 -10.15
C SER A 57 -7.59 -4.82 -10.48
N PRO A 58 -7.51 -6.14 -10.77
CA PRO A 58 -8.69 -6.96 -11.09
C PRO A 58 -9.76 -6.91 -10.00
N THR A 59 -9.35 -6.98 -8.72
CA THR A 59 -10.22 -6.91 -7.55
C THR A 59 -10.59 -5.48 -7.14
N GLY A 60 -9.87 -4.47 -7.64
CA GLY A 60 -10.02 -3.07 -7.24
C GLY A 60 -9.48 -2.72 -5.85
N ARG A 61 -8.92 -3.68 -5.09
CA ARG A 61 -8.39 -3.44 -3.73
C ARG A 61 -7.28 -2.41 -3.72
N LEU A 62 -6.27 -2.56 -4.59
CA LEU A 62 -5.17 -1.59 -4.71
C LEU A 62 -5.71 -0.19 -5.02
N ARG A 63 -6.67 -0.10 -5.95
CA ARG A 63 -7.29 1.17 -6.30
C ARG A 63 -8.04 1.82 -5.14
N ARG A 64 -8.66 1.04 -4.25
CA ARG A 64 -9.37 1.58 -3.06
C ARG A 64 -8.46 1.90 -1.88
N SER A 65 -7.18 1.50 -1.93
CA SER A 65 -6.25 1.65 -0.81
C SER A 65 -5.64 3.04 -0.68
N PHE A 66 -5.75 3.92 -1.69
CA PHE A 66 -5.12 5.24 -1.66
C PHE A 66 -5.74 6.14 -0.60
N ARG A 67 -4.89 6.69 0.26
CA ARG A 67 -5.20 7.71 1.26
C ARG A 67 -4.19 8.85 1.18
N TYR A 68 -4.52 9.96 1.82
CA TYR A 68 -3.57 11.03 2.11
C TYR A 68 -3.89 11.56 3.50
N GLU A 69 -2.87 12.08 4.18
CA GLU A 69 -2.99 12.72 5.47
C GLU A 69 -1.98 13.85 5.57
N VAL A 70 -2.44 15.00 6.05
CA VAL A 70 -1.61 16.19 6.29
C VAL A 70 -1.19 16.15 7.74
N ASP A 71 0.12 16.23 7.97
CA ASP A 71 0.66 16.33 9.32
C ASP A 71 0.41 17.75 9.86
N ARG A 72 -0.13 17.82 11.09
CA ARG A 72 -0.41 19.09 11.78
C ARG A 72 0.81 19.60 12.54
N SER A 73 1.75 18.72 12.87
CA SER A 73 2.96 19.02 13.62
C SER A 73 4.12 19.43 12.72
N THR A 74 4.26 18.76 11.57
CA THR A 74 5.24 19.11 10.53
C THR A 74 4.53 19.51 9.25
N PRO A 75 4.96 20.57 8.55
CA PRO A 75 4.34 20.99 7.29
C PRO A 75 4.63 19.98 6.18
N GLY A 76 3.80 18.94 6.10
CA GLY A 76 3.96 17.85 5.14
C GLY A 76 2.66 17.10 4.88
N VAL A 77 2.63 16.38 3.76
CA VAL A 77 1.52 15.49 3.40
C VAL A 77 2.05 14.13 3.01
N VAL A 78 1.53 13.08 3.64
CA VAL A 78 1.84 11.69 3.31
C VAL A 78 0.74 11.17 2.41
N ILE A 79 1.12 10.56 1.28
CA ILE A 79 0.18 10.09 0.27
C ILE A 79 0.59 8.69 -0.15
N GLY A 80 -0.36 7.77 -0.14
CA GLY A 80 -0.08 6.42 -0.60
C GLY A 80 -1.19 5.41 -0.35
N PRO A 81 -1.00 4.18 -0.85
CA PRO A 81 -1.86 3.05 -0.54
C PRO A 81 -1.65 2.54 0.89
N VAL A 82 -2.74 2.20 1.58
CA VAL A 82 -2.69 1.60 2.93
C VAL A 82 -2.56 0.07 2.86
N ASN A 83 -1.75 -0.48 3.79
CA ASN A 83 -1.48 -1.91 3.88
C ASN A 83 -2.73 -2.73 4.24
N GLU A 84 -3.69 -2.16 4.97
CA GLU A 84 -4.93 -2.84 5.37
C GLU A 84 -5.73 -3.38 4.17
N ILE A 85 -5.75 -2.60 3.08
CA ILE A 85 -6.57 -2.92 1.90
C ILE A 85 -5.74 -3.66 0.84
N ALA A 86 -4.53 -3.18 0.57
CA ALA A 86 -3.69 -3.67 -0.53
C ALA A 86 -2.56 -4.63 -0.10
N GLY A 87 -2.33 -4.80 1.20
CA GLY A 87 -1.13 -5.47 1.72
C GLY A 87 0.15 -4.72 1.32
N GLN A 88 1.32 -5.36 1.43
CA GLN A 88 2.60 -4.78 1.00
C GLN A 88 2.85 -4.89 -0.52
N LEU A 89 1.90 -5.42 -1.30
CA LEU A 89 2.08 -5.66 -2.74
C LEU A 89 2.27 -4.35 -3.53
N TRP A 90 1.69 -3.25 -3.07
CA TRP A 90 1.85 -1.94 -3.70
C TRP A 90 3.31 -1.47 -3.69
N ASN A 91 4.09 -1.83 -2.67
CA ASN A 91 5.50 -1.46 -2.56
C ASN A 91 6.32 -2.11 -3.69
N LEU A 92 6.06 -3.40 -3.95
CA LEU A 92 6.64 -4.11 -5.10
C LEU A 92 6.21 -3.51 -6.44
N HIS A 93 5.01 -2.98 -6.55
CA HIS A 93 4.60 -2.26 -7.76
C HIS A 93 5.38 -0.96 -7.93
N GLU A 94 5.48 -0.11 -6.90
CA GLU A 94 6.12 1.20 -7.01
C GLU A 94 7.63 1.08 -7.25
N PHE A 95 8.31 0.28 -6.43
CA PHE A 95 9.77 0.22 -6.41
C PHE A 95 10.35 -1.04 -7.05
N GLY A 96 9.51 -2.01 -7.42
CA GLY A 96 10.00 -3.31 -7.89
C GLY A 96 10.68 -4.08 -6.76
N GLY A 97 11.56 -5.01 -7.15
CA GLY A 97 12.41 -5.73 -6.21
C GLY A 97 12.18 -7.23 -6.27
N VAL A 98 12.30 -7.89 -5.13
CA VAL A 98 12.24 -9.34 -5.03
C VAL A 98 11.00 -9.72 -4.22
N ALA A 99 10.08 -10.46 -4.83
CA ALA A 99 8.91 -10.94 -4.13
C ALA A 99 9.31 -12.01 -3.11
N ASN A 100 8.88 -11.84 -1.86
CA ASN A 100 9.13 -12.80 -0.79
C ASN A 100 8.64 -14.20 -1.17
N LYS A 101 9.36 -15.22 -0.70
CA LYS A 101 8.94 -16.61 -0.85
C LYS A 101 7.60 -16.84 -0.16
N ARG A 102 6.87 -17.87 -0.59
CA ARG A 102 5.65 -18.29 0.11
C ARG A 102 6.01 -18.69 1.54
N ARG A 103 5.25 -18.17 2.52
CA ARG A 103 5.43 -18.52 3.93
C ARG A 103 5.27 -20.03 4.13
N LYS A 104 6.26 -20.66 4.79
CA LYS A 104 6.19 -22.06 5.20
C LYS A 104 5.02 -22.28 6.17
N LEU A 105 4.36 -23.42 6.07
CA LEU A 105 3.37 -23.91 7.03
C LEU A 105 4.04 -24.18 8.38
N LYS A 106 3.29 -23.98 9.47
CA LYS A 106 3.75 -24.34 10.82
C LYS A 106 4.04 -25.84 10.85
N ARG A 107 5.27 -26.21 11.19
CA ARG A 107 5.63 -27.61 11.46
C ARG A 107 4.85 -28.09 12.68
N HIS A 108 4.27 -29.28 12.58
CA HIS A 108 3.45 -29.85 13.64
C HIS A 108 3.73 -31.35 13.75
N ARG A 109 3.88 -31.84 14.99
CA ARG A 109 3.94 -33.28 15.27
C ARG A 109 2.53 -33.76 15.55
N PHE A 110 1.92 -34.40 14.56
CA PHE A 110 0.58 -34.95 14.70
C PHE A 110 0.61 -36.19 15.61
N ARG A 111 -0.45 -36.38 16.39
CA ARG A 111 -0.70 -37.57 17.22
C ARG A 111 -2.01 -38.23 16.79
N VAL A 112 -2.21 -39.48 17.21
CA VAL A 112 -3.49 -40.18 17.05
C VAL A 112 -4.59 -39.42 17.83
N GLY A 113 -5.79 -39.34 17.26
CA GLY A 113 -6.92 -38.55 17.76
C GLY A 113 -6.90 -37.07 17.34
N GLN A 114 -5.82 -36.58 16.71
CA GLN A 114 -5.77 -35.20 16.21
C GLN A 114 -6.28 -35.08 14.78
N HIS A 115 -6.76 -33.89 14.42
CA HIS A 115 -7.10 -33.57 13.03
C HIS A 115 -5.85 -33.17 12.23
N GLY A 116 -5.61 -33.87 11.13
CA GLY A 116 -4.43 -33.66 10.29
C GLY A 116 -4.67 -33.91 8.81
N PRO A 117 -3.75 -33.43 7.95
CA PRO A 117 -3.83 -33.68 6.51
C PRO A 117 -3.58 -35.16 6.19
N ILE A 118 -4.45 -35.78 5.40
CA ILE A 118 -4.27 -37.17 4.93
C ILE A 118 -3.77 -37.24 3.48
N ARG A 119 -4.17 -36.27 2.66
CA ARG A 119 -3.75 -36.15 1.27
C ARG A 119 -3.74 -34.70 0.80
N LEU A 120 -2.90 -34.42 -0.20
CA LEU A 120 -2.87 -33.15 -0.91
C LEU A 120 -4.00 -33.14 -1.97
N ILE A 121 -4.86 -32.12 -1.95
CA ILE A 121 -5.89 -31.93 -3.00
C ILE A 121 -5.28 -31.10 -4.14
N ARG A 122 -4.66 -29.98 -3.78
CA ARG A 122 -3.91 -29.08 -4.68
C ARG A 122 -2.75 -28.49 -3.89
N PRO A 123 -1.70 -27.96 -4.53
CA PRO A 123 -0.54 -27.42 -3.82
C PRO A 123 -0.93 -26.38 -2.76
N GLY A 124 -0.73 -26.70 -1.48
CA GLY A 124 -1.12 -25.88 -0.33
C GLY A 124 -2.54 -26.07 0.22
N LYS A 125 -3.36 -26.94 -0.38
CA LYS A 125 -4.71 -27.33 0.09
C LYS A 125 -4.74 -28.83 0.38
N PHE A 126 -5.03 -29.21 1.62
CA PHE A 126 -5.05 -30.59 2.09
C PHE A 126 -6.46 -31.04 2.44
N ALA A 127 -6.77 -32.31 2.21
CA ALA A 127 -7.91 -32.96 2.84
C ALA A 127 -7.52 -33.30 4.28
N ARG A 128 -8.38 -32.95 5.24
CA ARG A 128 -8.14 -33.15 6.67
C ARG A 128 -9.15 -34.13 7.24
N ILE A 129 -8.67 -35.03 8.08
CA ILE A 129 -9.48 -36.00 8.82
C ILE A 129 -8.91 -36.13 10.22
N GLU A 130 -9.65 -36.76 11.11
CA GLU A 130 -9.11 -37.29 12.35
C GLU A 130 -8.13 -38.44 12.06
N LEU A 131 -6.96 -38.38 12.68
CA LEU A 131 -5.88 -39.34 12.49
C LEU A 131 -6.07 -40.49 13.48
N ARG A 132 -6.47 -41.66 12.98
CA ARG A 132 -6.77 -42.85 13.78
C ARG A 132 -5.56 -43.74 14.04
N THR A 133 -4.53 -43.66 13.18
CA THR A 133 -3.34 -44.50 13.30
C THR A 133 -2.05 -43.68 13.36
N ALA A 134 -1.00 -44.24 13.98
CA ALA A 134 0.31 -43.61 14.02
C ALA A 134 0.87 -43.38 12.60
N ALA A 135 0.59 -44.29 11.66
CA ALA A 135 0.95 -44.13 10.26
C ALA A 135 0.28 -42.91 9.60
N GLN A 136 -0.99 -42.64 9.93
CA GLN A 136 -1.69 -41.45 9.45
C GLN A 136 -1.07 -40.17 10.02
N ALA A 137 -0.70 -40.17 11.31
CA ALA A 137 -0.02 -39.04 11.93
C ALA A 137 1.36 -38.75 11.34
N ASN A 138 2.15 -39.80 11.05
CA ASN A 138 3.43 -39.68 10.38
C ASN A 138 3.28 -39.20 8.92
N ARG A 139 2.26 -39.69 8.20
CA ARG A 139 1.92 -39.22 6.85
C ARG A 139 1.54 -37.74 6.88
N ALA A 140 0.72 -37.31 7.83
CA ALA A 140 0.31 -35.92 7.99
C ALA A 140 1.52 -35.00 8.21
N ARG A 141 2.49 -35.43 9.00
CA ARG A 141 3.76 -34.73 9.19
C ARG A 141 4.54 -34.62 7.88
N ARG A 142 4.71 -35.74 7.16
CA ARG A 142 5.42 -35.77 5.88
C ARG A 142 4.81 -34.81 4.86
N LEU A 143 3.48 -34.80 4.73
CA LEU A 143 2.78 -33.89 3.82
C LEU A 143 3.02 -32.41 4.11
N ILE A 144 3.16 -32.03 5.39
CA ILE A 144 3.51 -30.66 5.78
C ILE A 144 4.96 -30.35 5.48
N GLU A 145 5.87 -31.31 5.69
CA GLU A 145 7.30 -31.17 5.38
C GLU A 145 7.53 -31.04 3.87
N GLU A 146 6.95 -31.92 3.05
CA GLU A 146 7.00 -31.87 1.58
C GLU A 146 6.46 -30.54 1.02
N GLU A 147 5.31 -30.06 1.52
CA GLU A 147 4.77 -28.76 1.09
C GLU A 147 5.66 -27.59 1.53
N ASN A 148 6.35 -27.71 2.66
CA ASN A 148 7.30 -26.71 3.12
C ASN A 148 8.58 -26.67 2.30
N GLU A 149 9.06 -27.82 1.83
CA GLU A 149 10.17 -27.93 0.88
C GLU A 149 9.79 -27.29 -0.44
N ARG A 150 8.61 -27.61 -0.99
CA ARG A 150 8.08 -26.97 -2.21
C ARG A 150 7.98 -25.45 -2.08
N ARG A 151 7.48 -24.95 -0.94
CA ARG A 151 7.41 -23.50 -0.66
C ARG A 151 8.80 -22.87 -0.50
N GLY A 152 9.75 -23.60 0.08
CA GLY A 152 11.11 -23.15 0.32
C GLY A 152 12.01 -23.15 -0.92
N GLY A 153 11.83 -24.12 -1.81
CA GLY A 153 12.60 -24.31 -3.04
C GLY A 153 12.23 -23.35 -4.17
N SER A 154 11.10 -22.64 -4.06
CA SER A 154 10.76 -21.59 -5.02
C SER A 154 11.77 -20.43 -4.94
N LYS A 155 12.53 -20.21 -6.01
CA LYS A 155 13.41 -19.04 -6.13
C LYS A 155 12.56 -17.76 -6.01
N PRO A 156 13.02 -16.75 -5.27
CA PRO A 156 12.27 -15.53 -5.15
C PRO A 156 12.25 -14.83 -6.53
N ARG A 157 11.07 -14.41 -6.97
CA ARG A 157 10.88 -13.86 -8.32
C ARG A 157 11.17 -12.36 -8.32
N ARG A 158 11.97 -11.91 -9.29
CA ARG A 158 12.16 -10.48 -9.54
C ARG A 158 10.85 -9.88 -10.05
N TYR A 159 10.39 -8.84 -9.37
CA TYR A 159 9.16 -8.12 -9.67
C TYR A 159 9.53 -6.80 -10.37
N PRO A 160 9.11 -6.60 -11.64
CA PRO A 160 9.43 -5.37 -12.36
C PRO A 160 8.63 -4.18 -11.82
N LYS A 161 9.25 -2.99 -11.85
CA LYS A 161 8.63 -1.72 -11.43
C LYS A 161 7.42 -1.40 -12.30
N ARG A 162 6.35 -0.92 -11.66
CA ARG A 162 5.07 -0.49 -12.21
C ARG A 162 4.61 0.74 -11.42
N PRO A 163 5.36 1.85 -11.51
CA PRO A 163 5.14 3.00 -10.66
C PRO A 163 3.81 3.68 -10.96
N PHE A 164 3.19 4.23 -9.93
CA PHE A 164 1.94 4.97 -10.00
C PHE A 164 1.90 6.17 -9.06
N MET A 165 2.71 6.18 -7.98
CA MET A 165 2.83 7.35 -7.10
C MET A 165 3.80 8.38 -7.65
N LYS A 166 5.02 7.98 -8.02
CA LYS A 166 6.03 8.90 -8.56
C LYS A 166 5.54 9.64 -9.81
N PRO A 167 4.97 8.97 -10.84
CA PRO A 167 4.38 9.67 -11.98
C PRO A 167 3.26 10.64 -11.61
N ALA A 168 2.48 10.32 -10.57
CA ALA A 168 1.40 11.20 -10.10
C ALA A 168 1.95 12.47 -9.44
N LEU A 169 3.05 12.37 -8.68
CA LEU A 169 3.75 13.53 -8.14
C LEU A 169 4.37 14.37 -9.26
N ASP A 170 5.03 13.72 -10.21
CA ASP A 170 5.71 14.40 -11.32
C ASP A 170 4.71 15.21 -12.17
N THR A 171 3.50 14.68 -12.38
CA THR A 171 2.40 15.38 -13.09
C THR A 171 2.00 16.69 -12.42
N HIS A 172 1.99 16.72 -11.07
CA HIS A 172 1.55 17.88 -10.31
C HIS A 172 2.67 18.82 -9.88
N ARG A 173 3.94 18.41 -10.03
CA ARG A 173 5.12 19.11 -9.50
C ARG A 173 5.12 20.62 -9.83
N ALA A 174 4.89 20.99 -11.09
CA ALA A 174 4.87 22.39 -11.51
C ALA A 174 3.62 23.17 -11.04
N GLN A 175 2.54 22.47 -10.70
CA GLN A 175 1.28 23.08 -10.26
C GLN A 175 1.23 23.26 -8.73
N LEU A 176 2.13 22.62 -7.98
CA LEU A 176 2.12 22.68 -6.52
C LEU A 176 2.08 24.10 -5.95
N PRO A 177 2.90 25.07 -6.42
CA PRO A 177 2.85 26.45 -5.89
C PRO A 177 1.49 27.13 -6.05
N LYS A 178 0.67 26.70 -7.02
CA LYS A 178 -0.67 27.27 -7.24
C LYS A 178 -1.61 27.02 -6.06
N PHE A 179 -1.39 25.97 -5.27
CA PHE A 179 -2.20 25.72 -4.06
C PHE A 179 -1.90 26.70 -2.93
N TRP A 180 -0.73 27.35 -2.91
CA TRP A 180 -0.33 28.34 -1.89
C TRP A 180 -0.55 29.78 -2.32
N ARG A 181 -0.72 30.02 -3.62
CA ARG A 181 -1.06 31.34 -4.15
C ARG A 181 -2.35 31.85 -3.50
N ASP A 182 -2.29 33.05 -2.92
CA ASP A 182 -3.40 33.75 -2.25
C ASP A 182 -4.11 32.92 -1.15
N SER A 183 -3.36 31.99 -0.54
CA SER A 183 -3.89 31.07 0.49
C SER A 183 -4.07 31.74 1.86
N VAL A 184 -3.29 32.78 2.15
CA VAL A 184 -3.37 33.57 3.38
C VAL A 184 -4.39 34.70 3.18
N LYS A 185 -5.51 34.61 3.90
CA LYS A 185 -6.61 35.60 3.90
C LYS A 185 -6.87 36.17 5.28
#